data_AF-A0A3B0U523-F1
#
_entry.id   AF-A0A3B0U523-F1
#
_cell.length_a   1.000
_cell.length_b   1.000
_cell.length_c   1.000
_cell.angle_alpha   90.00
_cell.angle_beta   90.00
_cell.angle_gamma   90.00
#
_symmetry.space_group_name_H-M   'P 1'
#
loop_
_entity.id
_entity.type
_entity.pdbx_description
1 polymer ?
#
loop_
_entity_poly.entity_id
_entity_poly.type
_entity_poly.pdbx_seq_one_letter_code
_entity_poly.pdbx_strand_id
1 'polypeptide(L)' 'MTRASFNNLNATFSKSFKNSNIIVAFGVKNALDIKDIETVNEVGQAHSRDLQLWGRSFFLKTTLNFKYN' A
#
# COMPACT_ATOMS: atom_id res chain seq x y z
N MET A 1 1.19 18.67 12.64
CA MET A 1 0.24 17.80 11.90
C MET A 1 0.77 16.38 12.03
N THR A 2 0.00 15.45 12.61
CA THR A 2 0.45 14.08 12.87
C THR A 2 0.12 13.18 11.66
N ARG A 3 0.88 12.09 11.44
CA ARG A 3 0.66 11.11 10.35
C ARG A 3 -0.80 10.69 10.16
N ALA A 4 -1.58 10.64 11.24
CA ALA A 4 -3.00 10.30 11.23
C ALA A 4 -3.90 11.29 10.44
N SER A 5 -3.41 12.48 10.09
CA SER A 5 -4.16 13.48 9.32
C SER A 5 -4.09 13.30 7.81
N PHE A 6 -3.21 12.43 7.28
CA PHE A 6 -3.09 12.18 5.85
C PHE A 6 -4.00 11.04 5.39
N ASN A 7 -4.99 11.40 4.57
CA ASN A 7 -5.99 10.47 4.04
C ASN A 7 -5.42 9.70 2.83
N ASN A 8 -4.77 8.56 3.07
CA ASN A 8 -4.28 7.69 2.00
C ASN A 8 -5.43 6.95 1.31
N LEU A 9 -5.81 7.41 0.11
CA LEU A 9 -6.81 6.71 -0.71
C LEU A 9 -6.18 5.45 -1.33
N ASN A 10 -6.71 4.29 -0.95
CA ASN A 10 -6.35 3.01 -1.54
C ASN A 10 -7.54 2.47 -2.32
N ALA A 11 -7.30 1.93 -3.53
CA ALA A 11 -8.33 1.32 -4.36
C ALA A 11 -7.89 -0.05 -4.83
N THR A 12 -8.80 -1.02 -4.81
CA THR A 12 -8.55 -2.39 -5.28
C THR A 12 -9.75 -2.86 -6.08
N PHE A 13 -9.49 -3.37 -7.26
CA PHE A 13 -10.46 -4.01 -8.12
C PHE A 13 -10.10 -5.48 -8.22
N SER A 14 -11.06 -6.36 -7.91
CA SER A 14 -10.86 -7.79 -7.94
C SER A 14 -11.93 -8.48 -8.76
N LYS A 15 -11.52 -9.53 -9.48
CA LYS A 15 -12.41 -10.42 -10.22
C LYS A 15 -12.15 -11.85 -9.79
N SER A 16 -13.20 -12.50 -9.33
CA SER A 16 -13.20 -13.92 -8.99
C SER A 16 -13.70 -14.74 -10.17
N PHE A 17 -12.90 -15.71 -10.61
CA PHE A 17 -13.24 -16.66 -11.66
C PHE A 17 -13.73 -17.95 -11.00
N LYS A 18 -15.05 -18.04 -10.78
CA LYS A 18 -15.69 -19.18 -10.09
C LYS A 18 -15.31 -20.55 -10.68
N ASN A 19 -15.15 -20.64 -11.99
CA ASN A 19 -14.84 -21.89 -12.68
C ASN A 19 -13.38 -22.34 -12.52
N SER A 20 -12.47 -21.43 -12.14
CA SER A 20 -11.03 -21.71 -12.10
C SER A 20 -10.45 -21.63 -10.69
N ASN A 21 -11.26 -21.30 -9.68
CA ASN A 21 -10.81 -21.00 -8.31
C ASN A 21 -9.69 -19.93 -8.24
N ILE A 22 -9.59 -19.08 -9.27
CA ILE A 22 -8.60 -18.01 -9.38
C ILE A 22 -9.27 -16.69 -9.03
N ILE A 23 -8.60 -15.87 -8.24
CA ILE A 23 -8.96 -14.47 -8.02
C ILE A 23 -7.80 -13.61 -8.50
N VAL A 24 -8.09 -12.70 -9.44
CA VAL A 24 -7.12 -11.70 -9.89
C VAL A 24 -7.56 -10.35 -9.34
N ALA A 25 -6.63 -9.62 -8.73
CA ALA A 25 -6.87 -8.27 -8.23
C ALA A 25 -5.77 -7.34 -8.70
N PHE A 26 -6.16 -6.17 -9.16
CA PHE A 26 -5.26 -5.04 -9.39
C PHE A 26 -5.64 -3.91 -8.44
N GLY A 27 -4.65 -3.17 -7.98
CA GLY A 27 -4.93 -2.07 -7.07
C GLY A 27 -3.84 -1.02 -7.05
N VAL A 28 -4.19 0.09 -6.43
CA VAL A 28 -3.31 1.23 -6.19
C VAL A 28 -3.35 1.56 -4.71
N LYS A 29 -2.17 1.72 -4.13
CA LYS A 29 -1.97 2.29 -2.81
C LYS A 29 -1.55 3.74 -2.95
N ASN A 30 -2.06 4.60 -2.08
CA ASN A 30 -1.81 6.04 -2.12
C ASN A 30 -2.13 6.64 -3.51
N ALA A 31 -3.36 6.47 -3.98
CA ALA A 31 -3.82 6.95 -5.29
C ALA A 31 -3.61 8.46 -5.47
N LEU A 32 -3.72 9.22 -4.37
CA LEU A 32 -3.54 10.67 -4.31
C LEU A 32 -2.07 11.11 -4.21
N ASP A 33 -1.13 10.16 -4.19
CA ASP A 33 0.33 10.39 -4.13
C ASP A 33 0.76 11.37 -3.01
N ILE A 34 0.15 11.18 -1.84
CA ILE A 34 0.44 11.97 -0.64
C ILE A 34 1.80 11.55 -0.09
N LYS A 35 2.66 12.52 0.22
CA LYS A 35 3.97 12.27 0.81
C LYS A 35 3.84 12.03 2.31
N ASP A 36 3.99 10.79 2.75
CA ASP A 36 4.20 10.45 4.17
C ASP A 36 5.69 10.63 4.50
N ILE A 37 6.05 11.83 4.96
CA ILE A 37 7.40 12.16 5.41
C ILE A 37 7.45 11.96 6.92
N GLU A 38 8.22 10.97 7.36
CA GLU A 38 8.55 10.79 8.77
C GLU A 38 9.90 11.45 9.04
N THR A 39 9.89 12.54 9.82
CA THR A 39 11.12 13.15 10.32
C THR A 39 11.63 12.27 11.45
N VAL A 40 12.63 11.43 11.14
CA VAL A 40 13.26 10.58 12.16
C VAL A 40 14.29 11.45 12.88
N ASN A 41 14.03 11.74 14.15
CA ASN A 41 15.00 12.37 15.04
C ASN A 41 15.60 11.28 15.94
N GLU A 42 16.67 10.64 15.47
CA GLU A 42 17.43 9.71 16.29
C GLU A 42 18.17 10.49 17.39
N VAL A 43 17.99 10.08 18.65
CA VAL A 43 18.63 10.72 19.81
C VAL A 43 20.14 10.67 19.64
N GLY A 44 20.76 11.84 19.43
CA GLY A 44 22.22 11.99 19.24
C GLY A 44 22.68 12.34 17.82
N GLN A 45 21.77 12.49 16.84
CA GLN A 45 22.15 12.93 15.49
C GLN A 45 22.18 14.45 15.35
N ALA A 46 23.19 14.97 14.65
CA ALA A 46 23.34 16.41 14.37
C ALA A 46 22.38 16.92 13.29
N HIS A 47 21.88 16.02 12.42
CA HIS A 47 21.08 16.37 11.25
C HIS A 47 19.75 15.59 11.27
N SER A 48 18.63 16.29 11.06
CA SER A 48 17.33 15.65 10.82
C SER A 48 17.28 15.07 9.40
N ARG A 49 16.80 13.83 9.25
CA ARG A 49 16.52 13.22 7.95
C ARG A 49 15.02 13.00 7.79
N ASP A 50 14.50 13.55 6.70
CA ASP A 50 13.15 13.31 6.24
C ASP A 50 13.12 12.02 5.42
N LEU A 51 12.48 10.98 5.95
CA LEU A 51 12.31 9.70 5.28
C LEU A 51 10.90 9.64 4.70
N GLN A 52 10.81 9.60 3.37
CA GLN A 52 9.56 9.27 2.70
C GLN A 52 9.39 7.75 2.69
N LEU A 53 8.43 7.27 3.47
CA LEU A 53 8.24 5.82 3.66
C LEU A 53 7.73 5.14 2.38
N TRP A 54 6.72 5.72 1.72
CA TRP A 54 6.12 5.15 0.51
C TRP A 54 5.35 6.22 -0.31
N GLY A 55 5.53 6.18 -1.64
CA GLY A 55 4.74 6.96 -2.61
C GLY A 55 3.60 6.15 -3.23
N ARG A 56 2.96 6.67 -4.29
CA ARG A 56 1.95 5.91 -5.05
C ARG A 56 2.52 4.60 -5.60
N SER A 57 1.86 3.50 -5.29
CA SER A 57 2.30 2.15 -5.68
C SER A 57 1.17 1.37 -6.32
N PHE A 58 1.47 0.63 -7.39
CA PHE A 58 0.52 -0.28 -8.04
C PHE A 58 0.86 -1.72 -7.71
N PHE A 59 -0.16 -2.57 -7.62
CA PHE A 59 0.04 -4.00 -7.42
C PHE A 59 -0.90 -4.83 -8.29
N LEU A 60 -0.39 -5.99 -8.68
CA LEU A 60 -1.16 -7.09 -9.26
C LEU A 60 -1.04 -8.28 -8.32
N LYS A 61 -2.17 -8.88 -7.97
CA LYS A 61 -2.25 -10.04 -7.08
C LYS A 61 -3.08 -11.12 -7.75
N THR A 62 -2.53 -12.32 -7.79
CA THR A 62 -3.23 -13.54 -8.20
C THR A 62 -3.32 -14.47 -7.01
N THR A 63 -4.51 -14.98 -6.72
CA THR A 63 -4.77 -15.93 -5.63
C THR A 63 -5.37 -17.19 -6.21
N LEU A 64 -4.78 -18.34 -5.88
CA LEU A 64 -5.25 -19.67 -6.25
C LEU A 64 -5.87 -20.32 -5.01
N ASN A 65 -7.16 -20.63 -5.06
CA ASN A 65 -7.86 -21.32 -3.99
C ASN A 65 -7.93 -22.83 -4.30
N PHE A 66 -7.10 -23.63 -3.65
CA PHE A 66 -7.20 -25.08 -3.75
C PHE A 66 -8.30 -25.56 -2.79
N LYS A 67 -9.43 -25.99 -3.34
CA LYS A 67 -10.41 -26.76 -2.57
C LYS A 67 -9.97 -28.22 -2.59
N TYR A 68 -9.46 -28.70 -1.45
CA TYR A 68 -9.36 -30.15 -1.21
C TYR A 68 -10.78 -30.67 -0.99
N ASN A 69 -11.17 -31.67 -1.76
CA ASN A 69 -12.46 -32.36 -1.64
C ASN A 69 -12.25 -33.68 -0.92
#